data_AF-A0A935V8A1-F1
#
_entry.id   AF-A0A935V8A1-F1
#
_cell.length_a   1.000
_cell.length_b   1.000
_cell.length_c   1.000
_cell.angle_alpha   90.00
_cell.angle_beta   90.00
_cell.angle_gamma   90.00
#
_symmetry.space_group_name_H-M   'P 1'
#
loop_
_entity.id
_entity.type
_entity.pdbx_description
1 polymer ?
#
loop_
_entity_poly.entity_id
_entity_poly.type
_entity_poly.pdbx_seq_one_letter_code
_entity_poly.pdbx_strand_id
1 'polypeptide(L)'
;MDGFKQLTDNLKARLGELSFNQKALLGVVAVAGIISVAVFSLWLQKEDKAVLYSNLSPEDAAAALEELAKQDIPTELKNGGGTILVPESMVARLRIELAGKGVVANGPIGFEIFDGKQYGLTEFLQNVNFKRALEGELTKSIETFQGIQSARVHLVLPQPSIFKKNDPGATASVVLRLGRGAKLNEAQIAGIQALVAGSVENMAVESVAVIDQTGKVLSAAVSDEETGRPRPSWRCARTSRTT
;
A
#
# COMPACT_ATOMS: atom_id res chain seq x y z
N MET A 1 -36.67 44.88 -25.50
CA MET A 1 -36.36 43.66 -26.28
C MET A 1 -36.15 43.95 -27.78
N ASP A 2 -36.22 45.22 -28.20
CA ASP A 2 -36.21 45.62 -29.61
C ASP A 2 -34.80 45.67 -30.24
N GLY A 3 -33.76 45.79 -29.41
CA GLY A 3 -32.37 45.79 -29.87
C GLY A 3 -31.95 44.48 -30.54
N PHE A 4 -32.45 43.33 -30.08
CA PHE A 4 -32.12 42.03 -30.68
C PHE A 4 -32.77 41.84 -32.05
N LYS A 5 -34.01 42.36 -32.22
CA LYS A 5 -34.71 42.36 -33.51
C LYS A 5 -34.03 43.27 -34.53
N GLN A 6 -33.64 44.48 -34.12
CA GLN A 6 -32.86 45.38 -34.99
C GLN A 6 -31.51 44.77 -35.38
N LEU A 7 -30.85 44.04 -34.48
CA LEU A 7 -29.61 43.34 -34.79
C LEU A 7 -29.82 42.26 -35.86
N THR A 8 -30.87 41.44 -35.71
CA THR A 8 -31.20 40.38 -36.67
C THR A 8 -31.64 40.93 -38.03
N ASP A 9 -32.37 42.05 -38.05
CA ASP A 9 -32.86 42.66 -39.28
C ASP A 9 -31.73 43.36 -40.04
N ASN A 10 -30.82 44.04 -39.34
CA ASN A 10 -29.61 44.62 -39.93
C ASN A 10 -28.65 43.55 -40.47
N LEU A 11 -28.55 42.39 -39.81
CA LEU A 11 -27.80 41.23 -40.30
C LEU A 11 -28.46 40.61 -41.54
N LYS A 12 -29.79 40.47 -41.56
CA LYS A 12 -30.53 39.95 -42.72
C LYS A 12 -30.40 40.85 -43.94
N ALA A 13 -30.47 42.17 -43.75
CA ALA A 13 -30.31 43.15 -44.82
C ALA A 13 -28.87 43.12 -45.39
N ARG A 14 -27.86 43.10 -44.53
CA ARG A 14 -26.44 42.96 -44.93
C ARG A 14 -26.15 41.61 -45.59
N LEU A 15 -26.80 40.52 -45.16
CA LEU A 15 -26.72 39.23 -45.85
C LEU A 15 -27.45 39.25 -47.20
N GLY A 16 -28.54 40.01 -47.34
CA GLY A 16 -29.32 40.12 -48.57
C GLY A 16 -28.53 40.71 -49.74
N GLU A 17 -27.73 41.75 -49.49
CA GLU A 17 -26.95 42.52 -50.48
C GLU A 17 -25.66 41.84 -50.97
N LEU A 18 -25.26 40.71 -50.37
CA LEU A 18 -24.02 40.01 -50.71
C LEU A 18 -24.19 39.08 -51.92
N SER A 19 -23.19 39.07 -52.80
CA SER A 19 -23.16 38.19 -53.97
C SER A 19 -23.16 36.72 -53.55
N PHE A 20 -23.62 35.81 -54.43
CA PHE A 20 -23.74 34.38 -54.13
C PHE A 20 -22.43 33.78 -53.59
N ASN A 21 -21.29 34.23 -54.11
CA ASN A 21 -19.95 33.80 -53.69
C ASN A 21 -19.57 34.32 -52.28
N GLN A 22 -20.03 35.51 -51.91
CA GLN A 22 -19.79 36.08 -50.57
C GLN A 22 -20.64 35.40 -49.50
N LYS A 23 -21.88 34.98 -49.82
CA LYS A 23 -22.73 34.17 -48.92
C LYS A 23 -22.12 32.78 -48.65
N ALA A 24 -21.58 32.14 -49.69
CA ALA A 24 -20.87 30.87 -49.54
C ALA A 24 -19.63 31.01 -48.65
N LEU A 25 -18.82 32.05 -48.86
CA LEU A 25 -17.63 32.33 -48.04
C LEU A 25 -18.00 32.56 -46.56
N LEU A 26 -19.04 33.34 -46.28
CA LEU A 26 -19.51 33.61 -44.92
C LEU A 26 -20.03 32.35 -44.22
N GLY A 27 -20.74 31.46 -44.94
CA GLY A 27 -21.19 30.17 -44.42
C GLY A 27 -20.02 29.27 -44.04
N VAL A 28 -18.98 29.20 -44.88
CA VAL A 28 -17.77 28.43 -44.59
C VAL A 28 -17.04 28.98 -43.36
N VAL A 29 -16.90 30.30 -43.23
CA VAL A 29 -16.26 30.92 -42.06
C VAL A 29 -17.06 30.67 -40.77
N ALA A 30 -18.39 30.74 -40.82
CA ALA A 30 -19.23 30.46 -39.65
C ALA A 30 -19.11 29.01 -39.19
N VAL A 31 -19.14 28.05 -40.13
CA VAL A 31 -18.94 26.63 -39.83
C VAL A 31 -17.53 26.38 -39.29
N ALA A 32 -16.50 26.96 -39.90
CA ALA A 32 -15.13 26.87 -39.42
C ALA A 32 -14.95 27.45 -38.02
N GLY A 33 -15.63 28.57 -37.71
CA GLY A 33 -15.65 29.15 -36.37
C GLY A 33 -16.26 28.24 -35.32
N ILE A 34 -17.40 27.61 -35.63
CA ILE A 34 -18.05 26.64 -34.73
C ILE A 34 -17.16 25.43 -34.50
N ILE A 35 -16.55 24.89 -35.56
CA ILE A 35 -15.61 23.76 -35.47
C ILE A 35 -14.39 24.16 -34.64
N SER A 36 -13.85 25.37 -34.83
CA SER A 36 -12.68 25.84 -34.09
C SER A 36 -12.98 25.99 -32.59
N VAL A 37 -14.15 26.53 -32.22
CA VAL A 37 -14.60 26.61 -30.82
C VAL A 37 -14.82 25.22 -30.22
N ALA A 38 -15.42 24.29 -30.98
CA ALA A 38 -15.60 22.91 -30.53
C ALA A 38 -14.26 22.20 -30.30
N VAL A 39 -13.32 22.31 -31.24
CA VAL A 39 -11.97 21.73 -31.12
C VAL A 39 -11.20 22.36 -29.96
N PHE A 40 -11.30 23.68 -29.78
CA PHE A 40 -10.67 24.38 -28.67
C PHE A 40 -11.26 23.95 -27.32
N SER A 41 -12.59 23.81 -27.24
CA SER A 41 -13.26 23.35 -26.01
C SER A 41 -12.90 21.90 -25.66
N LEU A 42 -12.68 21.04 -26.65
CA LEU A 42 -12.19 19.68 -26.43
C LEU A 42 -10.71 19.66 -25.99
N TRP A 43 -9.91 20.62 -26.45
CA TRP A 43 -8.53 20.79 -26.01
C TRP A 43 -8.42 21.21 -24.55
N LEU A 44 -9.36 22.02 -24.03
CA LEU A 44 -9.38 22.41 -22.62
C LEU A 44 -9.74 21.27 -21.65
N GLN A 45 -10.33 20.18 -22.12
CA GLN A 45 -10.80 19.08 -21.25
C GLN A 45 -9.74 18.02 -20.95
N LYS A 46 -8.51 18.15 -21.46
CA LYS A 46 -7.42 17.23 -21.10
C LYS A 46 -6.79 17.68 -19.79
N GLU A 47 -7.44 17.36 -18.67
CA GLU A 47 -6.79 17.41 -17.37
C GLU A 47 -5.76 16.27 -17.25
N ASP A 48 -4.51 16.62 -16.93
CA ASP A 48 -3.46 15.65 -16.65
C ASP A 48 -3.81 14.85 -15.39
N LYS A 49 -3.89 13.52 -15.55
CA LYS A 49 -4.19 12.58 -14.46
C LYS A 49 -2.89 12.04 -13.88
N ALA A 50 -2.76 12.11 -12.57
CA ALA A 50 -1.63 11.56 -11.83
C ALA A 50 -2.07 10.47 -10.84
N VAL A 51 -1.12 9.63 -10.45
CA VAL A 51 -1.39 8.50 -9.54
C VAL A 51 -1.54 9.01 -8.11
N LEU A 52 -2.72 8.83 -7.54
CA LEU A 52 -2.97 9.14 -6.13
C LEU A 52 -2.32 8.09 -5.23
N TYR A 53 -2.67 6.82 -5.45
CA TYR A 53 -2.16 5.63 -4.76
C TYR A 53 -1.99 4.47 -5.75
N SER A 54 -1.01 3.61 -5.46
CA SER A 54 -0.71 2.38 -6.20
C SER A 54 -0.57 1.21 -5.24
N ASN A 55 -0.83 0.00 -5.75
CA ASN A 55 -0.70 -1.26 -5.02
C ASN A 55 -1.60 -1.33 -3.77
N LEU A 56 -2.80 -0.75 -3.86
CA LEU A 56 -3.81 -0.82 -2.79
C LEU A 56 -4.41 -2.22 -2.68
N SER A 57 -4.79 -2.61 -1.46
CA SER A 57 -5.67 -3.76 -1.26
C SER A 57 -7.07 -3.47 -1.82
N PRO A 58 -7.87 -4.48 -2.18
CA PRO A 58 -9.24 -4.26 -2.64
C PRO A 58 -10.11 -3.50 -1.62
N GLU A 59 -9.83 -3.71 -0.33
CA GLU A 59 -10.54 -3.10 0.80
C GLU A 59 -10.20 -1.60 0.91
N ASP A 60 -8.91 -1.25 0.88
CA ASP A 60 -8.45 0.15 0.92
C ASP A 60 -8.87 0.91 -0.35
N ALA A 61 -8.84 0.25 -1.51
CA ALA A 61 -9.28 0.83 -2.77
C ALA A 61 -10.78 1.17 -2.75
N ALA A 62 -11.61 0.30 -2.17
CA ALA A 62 -13.05 0.55 -2.02
C ALA A 62 -13.33 1.74 -1.08
N ALA A 63 -12.63 1.80 0.06
CA ALA A 63 -12.77 2.92 1.00
C ALA A 63 -12.31 4.26 0.39
N ALA A 64 -11.21 4.26 -0.36
CA ALA A 64 -10.72 5.44 -1.08
C ALA A 64 -11.70 5.92 -2.14
N LEU A 65 -12.30 4.99 -2.90
CA LEU A 65 -13.30 5.31 -3.91
C LEU A 65 -14.57 5.90 -3.31
N GLU A 66 -15.05 5.35 -2.19
CA GLU A 66 -16.24 5.89 -1.52
C GLU A 66 -16.05 7.35 -1.10
N GLU A 67 -14.85 7.68 -0.59
CA GLU A 67 -14.56 9.04 -0.15
C GLU A 67 -14.36 10.00 -1.31
N LEU A 68 -13.70 9.56 -2.38
CA LEU A 68 -13.54 10.36 -3.60
C LEU A 68 -14.89 10.58 -4.30
N ALA A 69 -15.79 9.59 -4.26
CA ALA A 69 -17.14 9.70 -4.82
C ALA A 69 -18.01 10.71 -4.07
N LYS A 70 -17.88 10.84 -2.74
CA LYS A 70 -18.60 11.86 -1.94
C LYS A 70 -18.26 13.30 -2.36
N GLN A 71 -17.08 13.51 -2.95
CA GLN A 71 -16.58 14.81 -3.37
C GLN A 71 -16.72 15.05 -4.88
N ASP A 72 -17.37 14.14 -5.60
CA ASP A 72 -17.60 14.22 -7.05
C ASP A 72 -16.28 14.40 -7.85
N ILE A 73 -15.21 13.74 -7.38
CA ILE A 73 -13.90 13.85 -8.00
C ILE A 73 -13.78 12.84 -9.14
N PRO A 74 -13.34 13.24 -10.35
CA PRO A 74 -13.16 12.31 -11.45
C PRO A 74 -12.00 11.35 -11.17
N THR A 75 -12.33 10.09 -10.87
CA THR A 75 -11.35 9.04 -10.58
C THR A 75 -11.27 8.02 -11.71
N GLU A 76 -10.07 7.52 -11.99
CA GLU A 76 -9.85 6.46 -12.97
C GLU A 76 -9.06 5.31 -12.34
N LEU A 77 -9.49 4.08 -12.60
CA LEU A 77 -8.85 2.88 -12.07
C LEU A 77 -7.95 2.24 -13.12
N LYS A 78 -6.70 1.92 -12.73
CA LYS A 78 -5.76 1.13 -13.53
C LYS A 78 -5.33 -0.12 -12.77
N ASN A 79 -4.76 -1.09 -13.50
CA ASN A 79 -4.20 -2.33 -12.95
C ASN A 79 -5.22 -3.16 -12.15
N GLY A 80 -6.44 -3.34 -12.68
CA GLY A 80 -7.46 -4.17 -12.03
C GLY A 80 -8.02 -3.62 -10.72
N GLY A 81 -7.92 -2.30 -10.48
CA GLY A 81 -8.44 -1.62 -9.29
C GLY A 81 -7.39 -1.30 -8.23
N GLY A 82 -6.15 -1.78 -8.37
CA GLY A 82 -5.06 -1.52 -7.43
C GLY A 82 -4.36 -0.17 -7.61
N THR A 83 -4.79 0.68 -8.55
CA THR A 83 -4.20 2.01 -8.79
C THR A 83 -5.31 3.03 -9.08
N ILE A 84 -5.33 4.11 -8.29
CA ILE A 84 -6.31 5.20 -8.43
C ILE A 84 -5.61 6.42 -9.02
N LEU A 85 -6.16 6.95 -10.11
CA LEU A 85 -5.71 8.18 -10.76
C LEU A 85 -6.73 9.29 -10.55
N VAL A 86 -6.22 10.50 -10.29
CA VAL A 86 -7.00 11.73 -10.08
C VAL A 86 -6.31 12.90 -10.79
N PRO A 87 -6.98 14.04 -11.01
CA PRO A 87 -6.34 15.24 -11.56
C PRO A 87 -5.09 15.63 -10.77
N GLU A 88 -3.99 15.92 -11.47
CA GLU A 88 -2.68 16.18 -10.86
C GLU A 88 -2.70 17.31 -9.84
N SER A 89 -3.50 18.36 -10.11
CA SER A 89 -3.70 19.51 -9.24
C SER A 89 -4.24 19.17 -7.86
N MET A 90 -4.93 18.03 -7.71
CA MET A 90 -5.59 17.63 -6.46
C MET A 90 -4.86 16.52 -5.70
N VAL A 91 -3.82 15.89 -6.26
CA VAL A 91 -3.14 14.73 -5.66
C VAL A 91 -2.65 15.02 -4.25
N ALA A 92 -1.93 16.12 -4.05
CA ALA A 92 -1.34 16.45 -2.75
C ALA A 92 -2.40 16.68 -1.67
N ARG A 93 -3.45 17.44 -2.02
CA ARG A 93 -4.59 17.71 -1.12
C ARG A 93 -5.31 16.43 -0.72
N LEU A 94 -5.62 15.58 -1.71
CA LEU A 94 -6.36 14.34 -1.49
C LEU A 94 -5.55 13.33 -0.66
N ARG A 95 -4.23 13.26 -0.82
CA ARG A 95 -3.39 12.42 0.05
C ARG A 95 -3.46 12.84 1.51
N ILE A 96 -3.37 14.14 1.78
CA ILE A 96 -3.45 14.67 3.16
C ILE A 96 -4.83 14.37 3.74
N GLU A 97 -5.89 14.56 2.95
CA GLU A 97 -7.25 14.36 3.41
C GLU A 97 -7.60 12.89 3.68
N LEU A 98 -7.25 12.00 2.76
CA LEU A 98 -7.48 10.56 2.91
C LEU A 98 -6.63 9.96 4.04
N ALA A 99 -5.41 10.49 4.26
CA ALA A 99 -4.60 10.14 5.41
C ALA A 99 -5.27 10.57 6.73
N GLY A 100 -5.82 11.79 6.78
CA GLY A 100 -6.55 12.27 7.96
C GLY A 100 -7.82 11.47 8.28
N LYS A 101 -8.42 10.84 7.27
CA LYS A 101 -9.59 9.96 7.41
C LYS A 101 -9.22 8.49 7.66
N GLY A 102 -7.94 8.14 7.64
CA GLY A 102 -7.46 6.77 7.87
C GLY A 102 -7.86 5.77 6.77
N VAL A 103 -8.15 6.27 5.56
CA VAL A 103 -8.70 5.49 4.44
C VAL A 103 -7.66 4.57 3.79
N VAL A 104 -6.37 4.82 4.04
CA VAL A 104 -5.28 3.97 3.58
C VAL A 104 -4.52 3.47 4.80
N ALA A 105 -4.52 2.14 5.01
CA ALA A 105 -3.67 1.51 6.01
C ALA A 105 -2.20 1.70 5.62
N ASN A 106 -1.52 2.65 6.26
CA ASN A 106 -0.09 2.91 6.06
C ASN A 106 0.74 1.71 6.54
N GLY A 107 0.99 0.73 5.68
CA GLY A 107 1.99 -0.32 5.92
C GLY A 107 1.90 -1.01 7.30
N PRO A 108 3.00 -1.61 7.79
CA PRO A 108 3.04 -2.16 9.14
C PRO A 108 2.89 -1.04 10.18
N ILE A 109 1.74 -1.03 10.84
CA ILE A 109 1.39 -0.09 11.91
C ILE A 109 2.45 -0.17 13.03
N GLY A 110 3.22 0.90 13.22
CA GLY A 110 4.27 1.01 14.23
C GLY A 110 3.79 1.65 15.54
N PHE A 111 4.68 2.39 16.21
CA PHE A 111 4.44 3.06 17.50
C PHE A 111 3.30 4.09 17.53
N GLU A 112 2.68 4.41 16.39
CA GLU A 112 1.59 5.40 16.24
C GLU A 112 0.32 5.04 17.05
N ILE A 113 0.16 3.77 17.43
CA ILE A 113 -0.94 3.32 18.31
C ILE A 113 -0.78 3.77 19.77
N PHE A 114 0.40 4.25 20.18
CA PHE A 114 0.66 4.69 21.55
C PHE A 114 0.48 6.20 21.77
N ASP A 115 0.45 7.00 20.69
CA ASP A 115 0.27 8.46 20.78
C ASP A 115 -1.20 8.87 20.96
N GLY A 116 -2.14 7.98 20.63
CA GLY A 116 -3.54 8.16 20.96
C GLY A 116 -3.80 7.80 22.43
N LYS A 117 -3.94 8.80 23.30
CA LYS A 117 -4.36 8.63 24.70
C LYS A 117 -5.70 7.87 24.81
N GLN A 118 -5.64 6.55 24.80
CA GLN A 118 -6.79 5.67 25.03
C GLN A 118 -6.80 5.26 26.51
N TYR A 119 -7.57 5.99 27.31
CA TYR A 119 -7.83 5.63 28.70
C TYR A 119 -8.64 4.31 28.73
N GLY A 120 -8.13 3.26 29.39
CA GLY A 120 -8.85 2.00 29.62
C GLY A 120 -8.28 0.72 28.97
N LEU A 121 -7.03 0.73 28.48
CA LEU A 121 -6.40 -0.50 27.96
C LEU A 121 -6.21 -1.53 29.08
N THR A 122 -6.60 -2.77 28.80
CA THR A 122 -6.31 -3.91 29.68
C THR A 122 -4.83 -4.30 29.57
N GLU A 123 -4.25 -4.88 30.62
CA GLU A 123 -2.85 -5.36 30.63
C GLU A 123 -2.55 -6.32 29.46
N PHE A 124 -3.53 -7.14 29.09
CA PHE A 124 -3.45 -7.99 27.90
C PHE A 124 -3.31 -7.18 26.59
N LEU A 125 -4.12 -6.14 26.41
CA LEU A 125 -4.03 -5.28 25.23
C LEU A 125 -2.72 -4.52 25.18
N GLN A 126 -2.21 -4.04 26.32
CA GLN A 126 -0.90 -3.40 26.40
C GLN A 126 0.23 -4.35 25.96
N ASN A 127 0.21 -5.60 26.43
CA ASN A 127 1.20 -6.61 26.05
C ASN A 127 1.14 -6.97 24.56
N VAL A 128 -0.07 -7.11 24.00
CA VAL A 128 -0.24 -7.38 22.56
C VAL A 128 0.27 -6.21 21.71
N ASN A 129 -0.04 -4.97 22.12
CA ASN A 129 0.42 -3.77 21.41
C ASN A 129 1.93 -3.60 21.51
N PHE A 130 2.51 -3.81 22.69
CA PHE A 130 3.96 -3.78 22.91
C PHE A 130 4.68 -4.78 22.00
N LYS A 131 4.17 -6.03 21.96
CA LYS A 131 4.70 -7.07 21.07
C LYS A 131 4.66 -6.65 19.60
N ARG A 132 3.51 -6.15 19.12
CA ARG A 132 3.36 -5.71 17.72
C ARG A 132 4.30 -4.56 17.37
N ALA A 133 4.50 -3.63 18.29
CA ALA A 133 5.42 -2.52 18.07
C ALA A 133 6.88 -2.99 18.01
N LEU A 134 7.31 -3.92 18.88
CA LEU A 134 8.63 -4.54 18.78
C LEU A 134 8.84 -5.24 17.43
N GLU A 135 7.85 -6.03 16.99
CA GLU A 135 7.88 -6.70 15.68
C GLU A 135 8.02 -5.68 14.54
N GLY A 136 7.28 -4.58 14.60
CA GLY A 136 7.33 -3.51 13.60
C GLY A 136 8.68 -2.77 13.54
N GLU A 137 9.25 -2.41 14.69
CA GLU A 137 10.54 -1.72 14.75
C GLU A 137 11.70 -2.63 14.34
N LEU A 138 11.64 -3.92 14.69
CA LEU A 138 12.59 -4.91 14.19
C LEU A 138 12.48 -5.09 12.68
N THR A 139 11.27 -5.16 12.13
CA THR A 139 11.05 -5.21 10.68
C THR A 139 11.71 -4.00 10.00
N LYS A 140 11.42 -2.78 10.46
CA LYS A 140 12.01 -1.56 9.87
C LYS A 140 13.53 -1.56 9.93
N SER A 141 14.10 -2.00 11.05
CA SER A 141 15.55 -2.07 11.25
C SER A 141 16.20 -3.07 10.29
N ILE A 142 15.62 -4.26 10.14
CA ILE A 142 16.12 -5.30 9.22
C ILE A 142 16.01 -4.85 7.76
N GLU A 143 14.94 -4.14 7.39
CA GLU A 143 14.75 -3.61 6.03
C GLU A 143 15.81 -2.57 5.62
N THR A 144 16.54 -1.98 6.57
CA THR A 144 17.67 -1.09 6.26
C THR A 144 18.89 -1.84 5.71
N PHE A 145 18.94 -3.17 5.84
CA PHE A 145 20.10 -3.96 5.44
C PHE A 145 20.13 -4.16 3.91
N GLN A 146 21.33 -4.10 3.34
CA GLN A 146 21.51 -4.21 1.90
C GLN A 146 21.04 -5.57 1.37
N GLY A 147 20.21 -5.53 0.32
CA GLY A 147 19.69 -6.74 -0.36
C GLY A 147 18.38 -7.27 0.21
N ILE A 148 17.85 -6.68 1.28
CA ILE A 148 16.53 -6.99 1.83
C ILE A 148 15.50 -6.03 1.24
N GLN A 149 14.45 -6.58 0.62
CA GLN A 149 13.34 -5.81 0.05
C GLN A 149 12.20 -5.60 1.05
N SER A 150 11.90 -6.62 1.85
CA SER A 150 10.93 -6.53 2.94
C SER A 150 11.24 -7.58 4.00
N ALA A 151 10.90 -7.31 5.26
CA ALA A 151 11.07 -8.25 6.36
C ALA A 151 9.78 -8.41 7.16
N ARG A 152 9.56 -9.61 7.71
CA ARG A 152 8.47 -9.87 8.65
C ARG A 152 9.02 -10.62 9.85
N VAL A 153 8.84 -10.04 11.04
CA VAL A 153 9.28 -10.61 12.30
C VAL A 153 8.08 -11.10 13.09
N HIS A 154 8.18 -12.33 13.60
CA HIS A 154 7.22 -12.92 14.52
C HIS A 154 7.93 -13.29 15.81
N LEU A 155 7.55 -12.65 16.91
CA LEU A 155 8.09 -12.89 18.23
C LEU A 155 7.17 -13.81 19.03
N VAL A 156 7.76 -14.67 19.84
CA VAL A 156 7.06 -15.44 20.87
C VAL A 156 7.70 -15.09 22.20
N LEU A 157 7.03 -14.21 22.94
CA LEU A 157 7.46 -13.77 24.27
C LEU A 157 6.78 -14.65 25.34
N PRO A 158 7.53 -15.21 26.30
CA PRO A 158 6.92 -15.89 27.43
C PRO A 158 6.11 -14.91 28.28
N GLN A 159 5.04 -15.40 28.90
CA GLN A 159 4.28 -14.61 29.88
C GLN A 159 4.93 -14.79 31.26
N PRO A 160 5.20 -13.69 32.00
CA PRO A 160 5.76 -13.79 33.34
C PRO A 160 4.79 -14.54 34.25
N SER A 161 5.22 -15.68 34.79
CA SER A 161 4.41 -16.52 35.67
C SER A 161 5.20 -16.93 36.90
N ILE A 162 4.72 -16.54 38.08
CA ILE A 162 5.30 -16.88 39.39
C ILE A 162 5.29 -18.39 39.71
N PHE A 163 4.61 -19.20 38.90
CA PHE A 163 4.43 -20.64 39.12
C PHE A 163 5.30 -21.52 38.22
N LYS A 164 6.07 -20.95 37.29
CA LYS A 164 6.93 -21.72 36.38
C LYS A 164 8.40 -21.61 36.79
N LYS A 165 8.98 -22.74 37.18
CA LYS A 165 10.40 -22.86 37.57
C LYS A 165 11.37 -22.85 36.36
N ASN A 166 10.84 -23.10 35.16
CA ASN A 166 11.55 -23.04 33.89
C ASN A 166 10.76 -22.11 32.95
N ASP A 167 11.27 -20.90 32.72
CA ASP A 167 10.71 -19.98 31.75
C ASP A 167 11.18 -20.41 30.35
N PRO A 168 10.30 -20.82 29.42
CA PRO A 168 10.71 -21.05 28.05
C PRO A 168 11.20 -19.71 27.48
N GLY A 169 12.49 -19.59 27.17
CA GLY A 169 13.07 -18.38 26.59
C GLY A 169 12.32 -17.91 25.34
N ALA A 170 12.48 -16.63 25.01
CA ALA A 170 11.81 -16.03 23.87
C ALA A 170 12.34 -16.62 22.56
N THR A 171 11.46 -16.78 21.57
CA THR A 171 11.82 -17.27 20.24
C THR A 171 11.34 -16.32 19.16
N ALA A 172 11.99 -16.35 17.99
CA ALA A 172 11.64 -15.48 16.88
C ALA A 172 11.74 -16.20 15.53
N SER A 173 10.86 -15.83 14.61
CA SER A 173 10.96 -16.18 13.19
C SER A 173 11.01 -14.93 12.35
N VAL A 174 12.02 -14.85 11.48
CA VAL A 174 12.26 -13.73 10.58
C VAL A 174 12.10 -14.24 9.15
N VAL A 175 11.08 -13.75 8.46
CA VAL A 175 10.86 -14.03 7.04
C VAL A 175 11.39 -12.86 6.23
N LEU A 176 12.32 -13.15 5.34
CA LEU A 176 12.98 -12.16 4.49
C LEU A 176 12.49 -12.31 3.06
N ARG A 177 12.25 -11.17 2.42
CA ARG A 177 12.14 -11.08 0.98
C ARG A 177 13.38 -10.40 0.43
N LEU A 178 14.16 -11.13 -0.35
CA LEU A 178 15.39 -10.60 -0.94
C LEU A 178 15.11 -9.88 -2.27
N GLY A 179 15.93 -8.87 -2.57
CA GLY A 179 15.92 -8.21 -3.87
C GLY A 179 16.30 -9.17 -5.01
N ARG A 180 15.95 -8.81 -6.26
CA ARG A 180 16.27 -9.66 -7.43
C ARG A 180 17.78 -9.93 -7.52
N GLY A 181 18.16 -11.21 -7.46
CA GLY A 181 19.56 -11.64 -7.52
C GLY A 181 20.38 -11.41 -6.25
N ALA A 182 19.79 -10.84 -5.20
CA ALA A 182 20.45 -10.67 -3.92
C ALA A 182 20.58 -12.02 -3.20
N LYS A 183 21.72 -12.22 -2.54
CA LYS A 183 21.97 -13.34 -1.63
C LYS A 183 22.56 -12.78 -0.35
N LEU A 184 22.11 -13.29 0.78
CA LEU A 184 22.70 -12.96 2.06
C LEU A 184 23.92 -13.85 2.31
N ASN A 185 24.98 -13.26 2.86
CA ASN A 185 26.11 -14.01 3.37
C ASN A 185 25.85 -14.44 4.84
N GLU A 186 26.65 -15.38 5.35
CA GLU A 186 26.48 -15.89 6.72
C GLU A 186 26.67 -14.80 7.79
N ALA A 187 27.55 -13.83 7.55
CA ALA A 187 27.76 -12.71 8.46
C ALA A 187 26.53 -11.80 8.59
N GLN A 188 25.81 -11.56 7.49
CA GLN A 188 24.56 -10.79 7.47
C GLN A 188 23.46 -11.56 8.21
N ILE A 189 23.38 -12.87 8.01
CA ILE A 189 22.40 -13.73 8.69
C ILE A 189 22.67 -13.72 10.20
N ALA A 190 23.92 -13.89 10.62
CA ALA A 190 24.32 -13.81 12.02
C ALA A 190 24.05 -12.41 12.62
N GLY A 191 24.29 -11.35 11.85
CA GLY A 191 23.98 -9.97 12.24
C GLY A 191 22.48 -9.76 12.48
N ILE A 192 21.62 -10.32 11.63
CA ILE A 192 20.16 -10.28 11.81
C ILE A 192 19.76 -11.05 13.08
N GLN A 193 20.32 -12.25 13.29
CA GLN A 193 20.02 -13.03 14.50
C GLN A 193 20.46 -12.33 15.78
N ALA A 194 21.66 -11.72 15.78
CA ALA A 194 22.18 -10.95 16.92
C ALA A 194 21.35 -9.68 17.20
N LEU A 195 20.91 -8.97 16.15
CA LEU A 195 20.04 -7.80 16.30
C LEU A 195 18.72 -8.19 16.97
N VAL A 196 18.08 -9.25 16.50
CA VAL A 196 16.79 -9.72 17.04
C VAL A 196 16.95 -10.23 18.47
N ALA A 197 17.95 -11.08 18.72
CA ALA A 197 18.21 -11.63 20.05
C ALA A 197 18.60 -10.54 21.06
N GLY A 198 19.35 -9.52 20.64
CA GLY A 198 19.72 -8.38 21.50
C GLY A 198 18.57 -7.40 21.77
N SER A 199 17.50 -7.44 20.97
CA SER A 199 16.35 -6.54 21.12
C SER A 199 15.24 -7.12 22.02
N VAL A 200 15.35 -8.39 22.41
CA VAL A 200 14.34 -9.09 23.21
C VAL A 200 15.00 -9.75 24.41
N GLU A 201 14.44 -9.55 25.60
CA GLU A 201 14.94 -10.17 26.81
C GLU A 201 14.81 -11.70 26.76
N ASN A 202 15.82 -12.39 27.31
CA ASN A 202 15.84 -13.85 27.43
C ASN A 202 15.69 -14.60 26.08
N MET A 203 16.29 -14.06 25.02
CA MET A 203 16.35 -14.68 23.69
C MET A 203 17.77 -15.11 23.36
N ALA A 204 17.95 -16.39 23.03
CA ALA A 204 19.22 -16.90 22.52
C ALA A 204 19.31 -16.68 20.99
N VAL A 205 20.50 -16.47 20.45
CA VAL A 205 20.72 -16.22 19.01
C VAL A 205 20.25 -17.40 18.17
N GLU A 206 20.42 -18.61 18.71
CA GLU A 206 20.01 -19.89 18.12
C GLU A 206 18.48 -20.06 18.09
N SER A 207 17.75 -19.28 18.89
CA SER A 207 16.28 -19.29 18.93
C SER A 207 15.64 -18.40 17.85
N VAL A 208 16.46 -17.79 16.99
CA VAL A 208 16.03 -16.93 15.87
C VAL A 208 16.17 -17.69 14.55
N ALA A 209 15.05 -18.11 13.99
CA ALA A 209 15.01 -18.77 12.68
C ALA A 209 14.86 -17.73 11.56
N VAL A 210 15.80 -17.70 10.62
CA VAL A 210 15.77 -16.80 9.46
C VAL A 210 15.39 -17.60 8.21
N ILE A 211 14.34 -17.18 7.51
CA ILE A 211 13.72 -17.91 6.40
C ILE A 211 13.59 -16.97 5.19
N ASP A 212 13.86 -17.49 3.99
CA ASP A 212 13.69 -16.81 2.71
C ASP A 212 12.24 -16.88 2.19
N GLN A 213 11.85 -16.03 1.23
CA GLN A 213 10.51 -16.05 0.62
C GLN A 213 10.14 -17.40 -0.04
N THR A 214 11.13 -18.25 -0.32
CA THR A 214 10.96 -19.58 -0.89
C THR A 214 10.71 -20.67 0.16
N GLY A 215 10.72 -20.33 1.45
CA GLY A 215 10.62 -21.27 2.56
C GLY A 215 11.95 -21.93 2.93
N LYS A 216 13.06 -21.51 2.31
CA LYS A 216 14.41 -21.98 2.66
C LYS A 216 14.89 -21.34 3.97
N VAL A 217 15.27 -22.16 4.93
CA VAL A 217 15.96 -21.68 6.15
C VAL A 217 17.37 -21.21 5.78
N LEU A 218 17.69 -19.98 6.15
CA LEU A 218 18.97 -19.32 5.92
C LEU A 218 19.88 -19.37 7.16
N SER A 219 19.31 -19.43 8.36
CA SER A 219 20.06 -19.58 9.60
C SER A 219 20.65 -20.97 9.75
N ALA A 220 21.90 -21.06 10.21
CA ALA A 220 22.47 -22.32 10.66
C ALA A 220 21.74 -22.76 11.94
N ALA A 221 21.15 -23.95 11.91
CA ALA A 221 20.55 -24.70 13.00
C ALA A 221 19.25 -24.15 13.64
N VAL A 222 18.13 -24.70 13.15
CA VAL A 222 17.34 -25.59 14.03
C VAL A 222 17.70 -27.01 13.59
N SER A 223 18.91 -27.47 13.93
CA SER A 223 19.24 -28.90 13.84
C SER A 223 18.78 -29.53 15.14
N ASP A 224 17.72 -30.32 15.04
CA ASP A 224 17.10 -31.16 16.09
C ASP A 224 18.07 -32.24 16.64
N GLU A 225 19.31 -31.91 17.00
CA GLU A 225 20.27 -32.88 17.56
C GLU A 225 20.69 -32.56 19.01
N GLU A 226 20.56 -31.32 19.51
CA GLU A 226 21.08 -30.99 20.85
C GLU A 226 20.00 -30.68 21.90
N THR A 227 18.75 -30.47 21.50
CA THR A 227 17.62 -30.49 22.44
C THR A 227 16.98 -31.86 22.36
N GLY A 228 17.10 -32.69 23.40
CA GLY A 228 16.44 -33.99 23.55
C GLY A 228 14.91 -33.93 23.57
N ARG A 229 14.30 -33.23 22.61
CA ARG A 229 12.87 -33.22 22.35
C ARG A 229 12.57 -34.34 21.36
N PRO A 230 11.67 -35.27 21.70
CA PRO A 230 11.30 -36.34 20.77
C PRO A 230 10.74 -35.72 19.49
N ARG A 231 11.23 -36.20 18.33
CA ARG A 231 10.70 -35.84 17.02
C ARG A 231 9.17 -35.96 17.03
N PRO A 232 8.40 -34.92 16.68
CA PRO A 232 6.97 -35.08 16.52
C PRO A 232 6.73 -36.09 15.40
N SER A 233 6.16 -37.23 15.78
CA SER A 233 5.92 -38.37 14.91
C SER A 233 4.76 -38.10 13.97
N TRP A 234 4.90 -37.16 13.04
CA TRP A 234 4.02 -37.09 11.89
C TRP A 234 4.46 -38.16 10.88
N ARG A 235 4.12 -39.41 11.21
CA ARG A 235 4.10 -40.50 10.24
C ARG A 235 2.91 -40.21 9.31
N CYS A 236 3.18 -39.71 8.10
CA CYS A 236 2.19 -39.75 7.04
C CYS A 236 1.74 -41.20 6.89
N ALA A 237 0.47 -41.47 7.22
CA ALA A 237 -0.16 -42.74 6.96
C ALA A 237 -0.16 -42.96 5.45
N ARG A 238 0.82 -43.72 4.97
CA ARG A 238 0.86 -44.27 3.62
C ARG A 238 -0.28 -45.28 3.54
N THR A 239 -1.46 -44.84 3.13
CA THR A 239 -2.54 -45.75 2.75
C THR A 239 -2.20 -46.30 1.37
N SER A 240 -1.38 -47.35 1.34
CA SER A 240 -1.39 -48.30 0.24
C SER A 240 -2.73 -49.02 0.29
N ARG A 241 -3.59 -48.82 -0.70
CA ARG A 241 -4.65 -49.77 -0.99
C ARG A 241 -4.78 -49.96 -2.49
N THR A 242 -3.94 -50.85 -2.98
CA THR A 242 -4.20 -51.72 -4.12
C THR A 242 -5.35 -52.65 -3.74
N THR A 243 -6.42 -52.70 -4.53
CA THR A 243 -7.01 -53.92 -5.08
C THR A 243 -7.92 -53.50 -6.22
#